data_AF-K2A9U2-F1
#
_entry.id   AF-K2A9U2-F1
#
_cell.length_a   1.000
_cell.length_b   1.000
_cell.length_c   1.000
_cell.angle_alpha   90.00
_cell.angle_beta   90.00
_cell.angle_gamma   90.00
#
_symmetry.space_group_name_H-M   'P 1'
#
loop_
_entity.id
_entity.type
_entity.pdbx_description
1 polymer ?
#
loop_
_entity_poly.entity_id
_entity_poly.type
_entity_poly.pdbx_seq_one_letter_code
_entity_poly.pdbx_strand_id
1 'polypeptide(L)'
;MENKKTTIGQLENFVEQLISEKGLEYLDSEVLTQIKSDLISRIEDRINVVILANMPPEKLDYFEKLLDQAQEEEIQSFCNRSVPNLDQLIAVELNSFKESYLEA
;
A
#
# COMPACT_ATOMS: atom_id res chain seq x y z
N MET A 1 22.50 0.32 5.09
CA MET A 1 21.27 1.12 5.33
C MET A 1 20.43 0.95 4.08
N GLU A 2 19.57 -0.06 4.02
CA GLU A 2 18.95 -0.45 2.73
C GLU A 2 17.51 -1.01 2.85
N ASN A 3 16.84 -0.86 3.99
CA ASN A 3 15.51 -1.45 4.18
C ASN A 3 14.33 -0.45 4.06
N LYS A 4 14.59 0.87 4.03
CA LYS A 4 13.53 1.89 3.88
C LYS A 4 12.98 2.06 2.46
N LYS A 5 13.64 1.51 1.44
CA LYS A 5 13.28 1.73 0.03
C LYS A 5 12.30 0.70 -0.53
N THR A 6 12.09 -0.41 0.17
CA THR A 6 11.43 -1.57 -0.44
C THR A 6 9.93 -1.38 -0.55
N THR A 7 9.22 -0.83 0.45
CA THR A 7 7.74 -0.74 0.39
C THR A 7 7.23 0.48 -0.38
N ILE A 8 7.71 1.69 -0.06
CA ILE A 8 7.29 2.93 -0.76
C ILE A 8 7.80 2.93 -2.21
N GLY A 9 9.05 2.51 -2.44
CA GLY A 9 9.60 2.42 -3.79
C GLY A 9 8.91 1.36 -4.67
N GLN A 10 8.32 0.32 -4.07
CA GLN A 10 7.48 -0.64 -4.81
C GLN A 10 6.13 -0.05 -5.21
N LEU A 11 5.50 0.73 -4.33
CA LEU A 11 4.23 1.42 -4.63
C LEU A 11 4.40 2.51 -5.69
N GLU A 12 5.49 3.28 -5.63
CA GLU A 12 5.83 4.26 -6.66
C GLU A 12 5.94 3.61 -8.04
N ASN A 13 6.73 2.54 -8.17
CA ASN A 13 6.87 1.80 -9.42
C ASN A 13 5.53 1.22 -9.93
N PHE A 14 4.71 0.70 -9.02
CA PHE A 14 3.39 0.18 -9.36
C PHE A 14 2.48 1.27 -9.92
N VAL A 15 2.45 2.45 -9.29
CA VAL A 15 1.65 3.60 -9.74
C VAL A 15 2.17 4.15 -11.07
N GLU A 16 3.49 4.19 -11.28
CA GLU A 16 4.06 4.55 -12.58
C GLU A 16 3.61 3.61 -13.69
N GLN A 17 3.62 2.30 -13.42
CA GLN A 17 3.10 1.32 -14.36
C GLN A 17 1.60 1.53 -14.64
N LEU A 18 0.77 1.83 -13.62
CA LEU A 18 -0.66 2.12 -13.82
C LEU A 18 -0.89 3.34 -14.72
N ILE A 19 -0.15 4.42 -14.50
CA ILE A 19 -0.25 5.65 -15.30
C ILE A 19 0.14 5.38 -16.76
N SER A 20 1.23 4.61 -16.96
CA SER A 20 1.70 4.21 -18.28
C SER A 20 0.66 3.34 -19.00
N GLU A 21 0.11 2.32 -18.32
CA GLU A 21 -0.91 1.43 -18.88
C GLU A 21 -2.23 2.15 -19.18
N LYS A 22 -2.60 3.17 -18.38
CA LYS A 22 -3.76 4.02 -18.65
C LYS A 22 -3.51 5.03 -19.78
N GLY A 23 -2.24 5.22 -20.18
CA GLY A 23 -1.84 6.15 -21.23
C GLY A 23 -1.92 7.62 -20.82
N LEU A 24 -1.72 7.93 -19.54
CA LEU A 24 -1.84 9.29 -18.99
C LEU A 24 -0.53 10.11 -19.07
N GLU A 25 0.53 9.56 -19.64
CA GLU A 25 1.87 10.17 -19.70
C GLU A 25 1.93 11.50 -20.48
N TYR A 26 0.90 11.81 -21.27
CA TYR A 26 0.80 13.08 -22.00
C TYR A 26 0.39 14.26 -21.10
N LEU A 27 -0.05 14.00 -19.87
CA LEU A 27 -0.44 15.04 -18.92
C LEU A 27 0.77 15.84 -18.43
N ASP A 28 0.50 17.05 -17.95
CA ASP A 28 1.52 17.90 -17.37
C ASP A 28 2.18 17.23 -16.14
N SER A 29 3.47 17.50 -15.93
CA SER A 29 4.25 16.96 -14.82
C SER A 29 3.65 17.24 -13.43
N GLU A 30 3.03 18.40 -13.22
CA GLU A 30 2.37 18.76 -11.96
C GLU A 30 1.11 17.92 -11.76
N VAL A 31 0.31 17.76 -12.82
CA VAL A 31 -0.90 16.94 -12.82
C VAL A 31 -0.54 15.47 -12.60
N LEU A 32 0.49 14.96 -13.27
CA LEU A 32 1.00 13.60 -13.05
C LEU A 32 1.48 13.39 -11.62
N THR A 33 2.16 14.37 -11.03
CA THR A 33 2.63 14.27 -9.64
C THR A 33 1.46 14.19 -8.67
N GLN A 34 0.41 15.00 -8.88
CA GLN A 34 -0.82 14.93 -8.08
C GLN A 34 -1.52 13.58 -8.23
N ILE A 35 -1.70 13.10 -9.47
CA ILE A 35 -2.30 11.79 -9.74
C ILE A 35 -1.50 10.67 -9.06
N LYS A 36 -0.16 10.70 -9.15
CA LYS A 36 0.71 9.72 -8.48
C LYS A 36 0.48 9.72 -6.97
N SER A 37 0.51 10.90 -6.34
CA SER A 37 0.29 11.05 -4.90
C SER A 37 -1.08 10.52 -4.47
N ASP A 38 -2.13 10.86 -5.22
CA ASP A 38 -3.50 10.41 -4.94
C ASP A 38 -3.63 8.88 -5.09
N LEU A 39 -3.02 8.30 -6.12
CA LEU A 39 -3.04 6.85 -6.32
C LEU A 39 -2.29 6.12 -5.20
N ILE A 40 -1.11 6.59 -4.81
CA ILE A 40 -0.35 6.02 -3.70
C ILE A 40 -1.19 6.05 -2.42
N SER A 41 -1.74 7.21 -2.05
CA SER A 41 -2.56 7.36 -0.85
C SER A 41 -3.78 6.42 -0.87
N ARG A 42 -4.47 6.31 -2.01
CA ARG A 42 -5.62 5.40 -2.14
C ARG A 42 -5.23 3.93 -2.01
N ILE A 43 -4.06 3.54 -2.51
CA ILE A 43 -3.55 2.18 -2.39
C ILE A 43 -3.16 1.88 -0.95
N GLU A 44 -2.48 2.80 -0.28
CA GLU A 44 -2.10 2.67 1.14
C GLU A 44 -3.34 2.50 2.02
N ASP A 45 -4.39 3.30 1.80
CA ASP A 45 -5.65 3.18 2.54
C ASP A 45 -6.28 1.79 2.36
N ARG A 46 -6.30 1.26 1.13
CA ARG A 46 -6.83 -0.09 0.86
C ARG A 46 -6.00 -1.17 1.54
N ILE A 47 -4.67 -1.09 1.47
CA ILE A 47 -3.78 -2.04 2.14
C ILE A 47 -4.00 -2.00 3.65
N ASN A 48 -4.11 -0.82 4.24
CA ASN A 48 -4.38 -0.65 5.67
C ASN A 48 -5.70 -1.28 6.08
N VAL A 49 -6.77 -1.08 5.29
CA VAL A 49 -8.07 -1.73 5.52
C VAL A 49 -7.95 -3.25 5.45
N VAL A 50 -7.24 -3.80 4.46
CA VAL A 50 -7.02 -5.25 4.33
C VAL A 50 -6.26 -5.81 5.54
N ILE A 51 -5.21 -5.12 5.99
CA ILE A 51 -4.44 -5.51 7.18
C ILE A 51 -5.34 -5.55 8.41
N LEU A 52 -6.09 -4.47 8.67
CA LEU A 52 -6.96 -4.37 9.83
C LEU A 52 -8.10 -5.39 9.80
N ALA A 53 -8.71 -5.62 8.63
CA ALA A 53 -9.81 -6.57 8.46
C ALA A 53 -9.39 -8.04 8.65
N ASN A 54 -8.12 -8.36 8.39
CA ASN A 54 -7.57 -9.71 8.53
C ASN A 54 -6.71 -9.88 9.79
N MET A 55 -6.57 -8.82 10.60
CA MET A 55 -5.89 -8.90 11.88
C MET A 55 -6.82 -9.51 12.93
N PRO A 56 -6.33 -10.47 13.74
CA PRO A 56 -7.10 -11.00 14.86
C PRO A 56 -7.54 -9.88 15.82
N PRO A 57 -8.82 -9.82 16.24
CA PRO A 57 -9.33 -8.74 17.09
C PRO A 57 -8.54 -8.53 18.38
N GLU A 58 -8.06 -9.61 18.99
CA GLU A 58 -7.25 -9.59 20.21
C GLU A 58 -5.88 -8.92 20.03
N LYS A 59 -5.46 -8.69 18.79
CA LYS A 59 -4.20 -8.05 18.44
C LYS A 59 -4.36 -6.57 18.08
N LEU A 60 -5.59 -6.08 17.84
CA LEU A 60 -5.86 -4.70 17.44
C LEU A 60 -5.45 -3.69 18.52
N ASP A 61 -5.81 -3.93 19.78
CA ASP A 61 -5.44 -3.06 20.92
C ASP A 61 -3.91 -2.90 21.07
N TYR A 62 -3.16 -3.97 20.79
CA TYR A 62 -1.71 -3.92 20.82
C TYR A 62 -1.15 -3.20 19.58
N PHE A 63 -1.77 -3.42 18.42
CA PHE A 63 -1.39 -2.77 17.17
C PHE A 63 -1.55 -1.25 17.26
N GLU A 64 -2.67 -0.75 17.79
CA GLU A 64 -2.89 0.69 18.00
C GLU A 64 -1.77 1.32 18.85
N LYS A 65 -1.40 0.67 19.95
CA LYS A 65 -0.30 1.14 20.81
C LYS A 65 1.06 1.08 20.11
N LEU A 66 1.25 0.09 19.24
CA LEU A 66 2.48 -0.06 18.46
C LEU A 66 2.63 1.09 17.45
N LEU A 67 1.54 1.52 16.82
CA LEU A 67 1.55 2.64 15.86
C LEU A 67 2.03 3.95 16.49
N ASP A 68 1.73 4.19 17.77
CA ASP A 68 2.10 5.43 18.46
C ASP A 68 3.57 5.48 18.93
N GLN A 69 4.22 4.32 19.08
CA GLN A 69 5.48 4.21 19.84
C GLN A 69 6.61 3.51 19.08
N ALA A 70 6.29 2.70 18.08
CA ALA A 70 7.24 1.80 17.45
C ALA A 70 7.83 2.36 16.16
N GLN A 71 8.96 1.79 15.75
CA GLN A 71 9.54 2.09 14.45
C GLN A 71 8.81 1.31 13.35
N GLU A 72 8.84 1.85 12.13
CA GLU A 72 8.19 1.28 10.95
C GLU A 72 8.52 -0.22 10.74
N GLU A 73 9.76 -0.63 10.98
CA GLU A 73 10.21 -2.03 10.87
C GLU A 73 9.53 -2.96 11.87
N GLU A 74 9.22 -2.46 13.08
CA GLU A 74 8.53 -3.22 14.12
C GLU A 74 7.04 -3.39 13.79
N ILE A 75 6.42 -2.33 13.26
CA ILE A 75 5.04 -2.34 12.77
C ILE A 75 4.91 -3.37 11.63
N GLN A 76 5.79 -3.30 10.64
CA GLN A 76 5.81 -4.25 9.51
C GLN A 76 6.03 -5.69 9.99
N SER A 77 6.97 -5.91 10.90
CA SER A 77 7.23 -7.25 11.47
C SER A 77 6.02 -7.80 12.24
N PHE A 78 5.31 -6.93 12.95
CA PHE A 78 4.09 -7.31 13.65
C PHE A 78 2.99 -7.70 12.68
N CYS A 79 2.72 -6.89 11.65
CA CYS A 79 1.71 -7.20 10.63
C CYS A 79 1.99 -8.55 9.97
N ASN A 80 3.23 -8.81 9.55
CA ASN A 80 3.64 -10.08 8.93
C ASN A 80 3.43 -11.31 9.82
N ARG A 81 3.58 -11.17 11.14
CA ARG A 81 3.36 -12.27 12.09
C ARG A 81 1.90 -12.41 12.50
N SER A 82 1.14 -11.33 12.43
CA SER A 82 -0.20 -11.24 12.97
C SER A 82 -1.29 -11.48 11.94
N VAL A 83 -1.03 -11.17 10.67
CA VAL A 83 -1.94 -11.35 9.55
C VAL A 83 -1.48 -12.55 8.71
N PRO A 84 -2.23 -13.66 8.71
CA PRO A 84 -1.91 -14.81 7.87
C PRO A 84 -1.94 -14.46 6.39
N ASN A 85 -0.95 -14.94 5.61
CA ASN A 85 -0.86 -14.73 4.17
C ASN A 85 -0.87 -13.25 3.75
N LEU A 86 -0.31 -12.36 4.58
CA LEU A 86 -0.34 -10.91 4.35
C LEU A 86 0.13 -10.52 2.94
N ASP A 87 1.27 -11.04 2.49
CA ASP A 87 1.80 -10.75 1.15
C ASP A 87 0.82 -11.12 0.03
N GLN A 88 0.12 -12.24 0.18
CA GLN A 88 -0.87 -12.69 -0.81
C GLN A 88 -2.11 -11.80 -0.78
N LEU A 89 -2.57 -11.38 0.40
CA LEU A 89 -3.70 -10.47 0.54
C LEU A 89 -3.39 -9.11 -0.11
N ILE A 90 -2.19 -8.57 0.13
CA ILE A 90 -1.73 -7.33 -0.49
C ILE A 90 -1.66 -7.49 -2.01
N ALA A 91 -1.08 -8.59 -2.52
CA ALA A 91 -0.98 -8.83 -3.95
C ALA A 91 -2.36 -8.92 -4.64
N VAL A 92 -3.33 -9.57 -4.00
CA VAL A 92 -4.71 -9.63 -4.50
C VAL A 92 -5.36 -8.24 -4.52
N GLU A 93 -5.17 -7.46 -3.45
CA GLU A 93 -5.74 -6.11 -3.35
C GLU A 93 -5.15 -5.15 -4.38
N LEU A 94 -3.84 -5.23 -4.60
CA LEU A 94 -3.14 -4.44 -5.63
C LEU A 94 -3.63 -4.80 -7.04
N ASN A 95 -3.79 -6.10 -7.35
CA ASN A 95 -4.33 -6.52 -8.63
C ASN A 95 -5.78 -6.04 -8.81
N SER A 96 -6.62 -6.17 -7.77
CA SER A 96 -7.99 -5.65 -7.79
C SER A 96 -8.03 -4.14 -8.02
N PHE A 97 -7.13 -3.37 -7.38
CA PHE A 97 -7.02 -1.93 -7.61
C PHE A 97 -6.62 -1.61 -9.04
N LYS A 98 -5.62 -2.31 -9.57
CA LYS A 98 -5.18 -2.17 -10.96
C LYS A 98 -6.33 -2.40 -11.93
N GLU A 99 -7.04 -3.51 -11.82
CA GLU A 99 -8.19 -3.84 -12.68
C GLU A 99 -9.25 -2.74 -12.61
N SER A 100 -9.66 -2.35 -11.39
CA SER A 100 -10.66 -1.29 -11.22
C SER A 100 -10.23 0.05 -11.80
N TYR A 101 -8.95 0.43 -11.67
CA TYR A 101 -8.44 1.68 -12.20
C TYR A 101 -8.34 1.69 -13.73
N LEU A 102 -7.94 0.56 -14.33
CA LEU A 102 -7.80 0.45 -15.78
C LEU A 102 -9.14 0.33 -16.50
N GLU A 103 -10.14 -0.32 -15.87
CA GLU A 103 -11.49 -0.47 -16.42
C GLU A 103 -12.39 0.77 -16.23
N ALA A 104 -12.09 1.63 -15.24
CA ALA A 104 -12.83 2.87 -14.97
C ALA A 104 -12.70 3.92 -16.09
#